data_AF-A0A956Z9K6-F1
#
_entry.id   AF-A0A956Z9K6-F1
#
_cell.length_a   1.000
_cell.length_b   1.000
_cell.length_c   1.000
_cell.angle_alpha   90.00
_cell.angle_beta   90.00
_cell.angle_gamma   90.00
#
_symmetry.space_group_name_H-M   'P 1'
#
loop_
_entity.id
_entity.type
_entity.pdbx_description
1 polymer ?
#
loop_
_entity_poly.entity_id
_entity_poly.type
_entity_poly.pdbx_seq_one_letter_code
_entity_poly.pdbx_strand_id
1 'polypeptide(L)'
;MKGKLESSIVPEKLPAHIAIIMDGNGRWAKVKNLDRISGHREGMKSVRSVVRAARDLGVRYITLYAFSAQNWQRPKIEVNALMELLKHYLSTESDKLIENGIRLNA
;
A
#
# COMPACT_ATOMS: atom_id res chain seq x y z
N MET A 1 -16.19 -18.02 4.27
CA MET A 1 -15.18 -17.96 3.19
C MET A 1 -13.75 -17.79 3.69
N LYS A 2 -13.45 -16.89 4.65
CA LYS A 2 -12.09 -16.68 5.20
C LYS A 2 -11.34 -17.96 5.59
N GLY A 3 -11.94 -18.81 6.43
CA GLY A 3 -11.26 -20.02 6.91
C GLY A 3 -10.95 -21.09 5.85
N LYS A 4 -11.63 -21.10 4.69
CA LYS A 4 -11.40 -22.10 3.64
C LYS A 4 -10.23 -21.72 2.72
N LEU A 5 -9.96 -20.43 2.56
CA LEU A 5 -8.82 -19.91 1.80
C LEU A 5 -7.54 -20.00 2.64
N GLU A 6 -7.60 -19.60 3.89
CA GLU A 6 -6.45 -19.70 4.82
C GLU A 6 -5.98 -21.15 4.99
N SER A 7 -6.91 -22.11 5.13
CA SER A 7 -6.59 -23.54 5.22
C SER A 7 -5.99 -24.14 3.94
N SER A 8 -6.05 -23.43 2.81
CA SER A 8 -5.50 -23.87 1.52
C SER A 8 -4.10 -23.33 1.25
N ILE A 9 -3.60 -22.43 2.12
CA ILE A 9 -2.26 -21.87 2.00
C ILE A 9 -1.26 -22.92 2.48
N VAL A 10 -0.38 -23.33 1.59
CA VAL A 10 0.75 -24.22 1.89
C VAL A 10 1.94 -23.33 2.22
N PRO A 11 2.41 -23.26 3.49
CA PRO A 11 3.44 -22.32 3.91
C PRO A 11 4.73 -22.40 3.08
N GLU A 12 5.12 -23.61 2.67
CA GLU A 12 6.32 -23.88 1.86
C GLU A 12 6.22 -23.32 0.44
N LYS A 13 5.01 -23.01 -0.03
CA LYS A 13 4.74 -22.42 -1.35
C LYS A 13 4.52 -20.91 -1.30
N LEU A 14 4.57 -20.29 -0.12
CA LEU A 14 4.43 -18.85 -0.02
C LEU A 14 5.63 -18.15 -0.68
N PRO A 15 5.39 -17.12 -1.50
CA PRO A 15 6.48 -16.35 -2.07
C PRO A 15 7.23 -15.64 -0.95
N ALA A 16 8.57 -15.68 -1.01
CA ALA A 16 9.39 -14.92 -0.09
C ALA A 16 9.19 -13.40 -0.25
N HIS A 17 8.84 -12.94 -1.46
CA HIS A 17 8.70 -11.53 -1.81
C HIS A 17 7.52 -11.31 -2.76
N ILE A 18 6.70 -10.31 -2.45
CA ILE A 18 5.62 -9.82 -3.32
C ILE A 18 5.87 -8.35 -3.67
N ALA A 19 5.80 -8.00 -4.96
CA ALA A 19 5.82 -6.62 -5.43
C ALA A 19 4.44 -6.21 -5.93
N ILE A 20 3.96 -5.02 -5.52
CA ILE A 20 2.61 -4.54 -5.81
C ILE A 20 2.67 -3.15 -6.45
N ILE A 21 2.05 -3.04 -7.62
CA ILE A 21 1.78 -1.75 -8.27
C ILE A 21 0.41 -1.28 -7.82
N MET A 22 0.36 -0.19 -7.07
CA MET A 22 -0.87 0.33 -6.45
C MET A 22 -1.61 1.30 -7.37
N ASP A 23 -1.98 0.83 -8.55
CA ASP A 23 -2.70 1.65 -9.53
C ASP A 23 -4.22 1.67 -9.28
N GLY A 24 -4.89 2.67 -9.83
CA GLY A 24 -6.35 2.77 -9.83
C GLY A 24 -6.93 3.82 -8.87
N ASN A 25 -6.13 4.40 -7.97
CA ASN A 25 -6.60 5.39 -6.97
C ASN A 25 -7.40 6.54 -7.60
N GLY A 26 -6.85 7.18 -8.65
CA GLY A 26 -7.55 8.26 -9.34
C GLY A 26 -8.80 7.82 -10.10
N ARG A 27 -8.80 6.60 -10.66
CA ARG A 27 -9.98 6.02 -11.34
C ARG A 27 -11.10 5.73 -10.35
N TRP A 28 -10.75 5.15 -9.20
CA TRP A 28 -11.68 4.88 -8.10
C TRP A 28 -12.33 6.15 -7.58
N ALA A 29 -11.55 7.21 -7.38
CA ALA A 29 -12.07 8.51 -6.95
C ALA A 29 -13.05 9.09 -7.98
N LYS A 30 -12.69 9.04 -9.27
CA LYS A 30 -13.54 9.53 -10.37
C LYS A 30 -14.91 8.85 -10.40
N VAL A 31 -14.96 7.53 -10.26
CA VAL A 31 -16.24 6.77 -10.24
C VAL A 31 -17.14 7.18 -9.07
N LYS A 32 -16.56 7.75 -8.01
CA LYS A 32 -17.28 8.20 -6.81
C LYS A 32 -17.50 9.72 -6.76
N ASN A 33 -17.19 10.46 -7.83
CA ASN A 33 -17.22 11.91 -7.87
C ASN A 33 -16.38 12.57 -6.76
N LEU A 34 -15.23 11.97 -6.43
CA LEU A 34 -14.26 12.48 -5.45
C LEU A 34 -13.00 13.02 -6.15
N ASP A 35 -12.24 13.86 -5.44
CA ASP A 35 -10.92 14.28 -5.91
C ASP A 35 -9.91 13.12 -5.92
N ARG A 36 -8.85 13.26 -6.74
CA ARG A 36 -7.83 12.20 -6.88
C ARG A 36 -7.14 11.89 -5.54
N ILE A 37 -6.93 12.92 -4.70
CA ILE A 37 -6.26 12.79 -3.40
C ILE A 37 -7.07 11.85 -2.48
N SER A 38 -8.39 11.93 -2.50
CA SER A 38 -9.29 11.05 -1.77
C SER A 38 -9.12 9.59 -2.19
N GLY A 39 -8.91 9.34 -3.48
CA GLY A 39 -8.55 8.02 -3.98
C GLY A 39 -7.22 7.52 -3.43
N HIS A 40 -6.20 8.38 -3.39
CA HIS A 40 -4.91 8.01 -2.80
C HIS A 40 -5.02 7.76 -1.29
N ARG A 41 -5.85 8.52 -0.58
CA ARG A 41 -6.14 8.28 0.84
C ARG A 41 -6.82 6.92 1.06
N GLU A 42 -7.75 6.54 0.18
CA GLU A 42 -8.35 5.21 0.25
C GLU A 42 -7.33 4.10 -0.03
N GLY A 43 -6.44 4.31 -1.01
CA GLY A 43 -5.32 3.41 -1.30
C GLY A 43 -4.45 3.13 -0.08
N MET A 44 -4.24 4.09 0.82
CA MET A 44 -3.49 3.86 2.07
C MET A 44 -4.16 2.82 2.98
N LYS A 45 -5.49 2.76 3.00
CA LYS A 45 -6.21 1.73 3.78
C LYS A 45 -5.97 0.34 3.17
N SER A 46 -5.99 0.24 1.85
CA SER A 46 -5.66 -1.01 1.14
C SER A 46 -4.23 -1.46 1.43
N VAL A 47 -3.27 -0.53 1.41
CA VAL A 47 -1.87 -0.81 1.79
C VAL A 47 -1.78 -1.40 3.19
N ARG A 48 -2.41 -0.75 4.17
CA ARG A 48 -2.39 -1.22 5.56
C ARG A 48 -2.94 -2.64 5.68
N SER A 49 -4.05 -2.92 5.01
CA SER A 49 -4.66 -4.27 5.01
C SER A 49 -3.73 -5.31 4.40
N VAL A 50 -3.08 -4.99 3.27
CA VAL A 50 -2.16 -5.90 2.58
C VAL A 50 -0.92 -6.18 3.42
N VAL A 51 -0.30 -5.14 3.99
CA VAL A 51 0.91 -5.29 4.82
C VAL A 51 0.62 -6.15 6.06
N ARG A 52 -0.54 -5.94 6.71
CA ARG A 52 -0.98 -6.78 7.83
C ARG A 52 -1.21 -8.23 7.41
N ALA A 53 -1.96 -8.45 6.34
CA ALA A 53 -2.25 -9.79 5.85
C ALA A 53 -0.95 -10.54 5.49
N ALA A 54 -0.01 -9.86 4.85
CA ALA A 54 1.27 -10.46 4.48
C ALA A 54 2.12 -10.84 5.69
N ARG A 55 2.15 -9.99 6.73
CA ARG A 55 2.76 -10.32 8.01
C ARG A 55 2.10 -11.56 8.62
N ASP A 56 0.77 -11.58 8.69
CA ASP A 56 0.01 -12.68 9.30
C ASP A 56 0.23 -14.01 8.56
N LEU A 57 0.42 -13.96 7.24
CA LEU A 57 0.75 -15.11 6.41
C LEU A 57 2.24 -15.50 6.47
N GLY A 58 3.12 -14.67 7.03
CA GLY A 58 4.57 -14.93 7.09
C GLY A 58 5.33 -14.61 5.80
N VAL A 59 4.79 -13.77 4.93
CA VAL A 59 5.52 -13.24 3.76
C VAL A 59 6.66 -12.34 4.23
N ARG A 60 7.89 -12.66 3.81
CA ARG A 60 9.10 -12.00 4.34
C ARG A 60 9.31 -10.59 3.79
N TYR A 61 8.93 -10.33 2.54
CA TYR A 61 9.16 -9.05 1.88
C TYR A 61 7.94 -8.59 1.09
N ILE A 62 7.63 -7.30 1.21
CA ILE A 62 6.70 -6.59 0.33
C ILE A 62 7.37 -5.35 -0.22
N THR A 63 7.24 -5.15 -1.54
CA THR A 63 7.56 -3.88 -2.20
C THR A 63 6.30 -3.25 -2.73
N LEU A 64 6.06 -2.00 -2.35
CA LEU A 64 4.91 -1.22 -2.81
C LEU A 64 5.42 -0.12 -3.74
N TYR A 65 4.91 -0.07 -4.96
CA TYR A 65 5.30 0.96 -5.90
C TYR A 65 4.51 2.25 -5.62
N ALA A 66 5.00 3.06 -4.68
CA ALA A 66 4.30 4.23 -4.15
C ALA A 66 4.33 5.45 -5.07
N PHE A 67 5.44 5.67 -5.79
CA PHE A 67 5.60 6.81 -6.69
C PHE A 67 6.52 6.44 -7.86
N SER A 68 6.08 6.70 -9.10
CA SER A 68 6.83 6.36 -10.32
C SER A 68 7.54 7.56 -10.92
N ALA A 69 8.57 7.34 -11.75
CA ALA A 69 9.22 8.41 -12.49
C ALA A 69 8.24 9.20 -13.38
N GLN A 70 7.22 8.52 -13.94
CA GLN A 70 6.16 9.15 -14.74
C GLN A 70 5.24 10.04 -13.89
N ASN A 71 5.17 9.85 -12.57
CA ASN A 71 4.36 10.72 -11.72
C ASN A 71 4.93 12.16 -11.67
N TRP A 72 6.23 12.35 -11.95
CA TRP A 72 6.82 13.68 -12.10
C TRP A 72 6.28 14.48 -13.29
N GLN A 73 5.66 13.81 -14.27
CA GLN A 73 5.05 14.47 -15.44
C GLN A 73 3.65 15.03 -15.14
N ARG A 74 3.12 14.80 -13.93
CA ARG A 74 1.82 15.33 -13.49
C ARG A 74 1.92 16.81 -13.07
N PRO A 75 0.80 17.54 -12.96
CA PRO A 75 0.81 18.91 -12.46
C PRO A 75 1.51 19.02 -11.10
N LYS A 76 2.34 20.06 -10.92
CA LYS A 76 3.16 20.25 -9.70
C LYS A 76 2.35 20.23 -8.40
N ILE A 77 1.14 20.78 -8.43
CA ILE A 77 0.22 20.78 -7.28
C ILE A 77 -0.16 19.34 -6.90
N GLU A 78 -0.45 18.47 -7.87
CA GLU A 78 -0.76 17.06 -7.62
C GLU A 78 0.46 16.32 -7.08
N VAL A 79 1.64 16.54 -7.67
CA VAL A 79 2.89 15.93 -7.20
C VAL A 79 3.17 16.31 -5.74
N ASN A 80 3.06 17.59 -5.39
CA ASN A 80 3.25 18.05 -4.03
C ASN A 80 2.26 17.40 -3.06
N ALA A 81 0.97 17.33 -3.42
CA ALA A 81 -0.03 16.67 -2.59
C ALA A 81 0.26 15.17 -2.36
N LEU A 82 0.76 14.48 -3.39
CA LEU A 82 1.16 13.06 -3.28
C LEU A 82 2.37 12.88 -2.37
N MET A 83 3.36 13.77 -2.47
CA MET A 83 4.56 13.73 -1.62
C MET A 83 4.22 14.02 -0.15
N GLU A 84 3.36 15.00 0.10
CA GLU A 84 2.88 15.29 1.47
C GLU A 84 2.07 14.12 2.04
N LEU A 85 1.25 13.47 1.22
CA LEU A 85 0.52 12.27 1.63
C LEU A 85 1.48 11.12 1.98
N LEU A 86 2.53 10.93 1.18
CA LEU A 86 3.56 9.91 1.44
C LEU A 86 4.30 10.22 2.75
N LYS A 87 4.75 11.46 2.97
CA LYS A 87 5.40 11.86 4.22
C LYS A 87 4.51 11.60 5.43
N HIS A 88 3.24 12.00 5.35
CA HIS A 88 2.27 11.79 6.41
C HIS A 88 2.05 10.30 6.69
N TYR A 89 1.96 9.47 5.65
CA TYR A 89 1.85 8.02 5.81
C TYR A 89 3.08 7.45 6.52
N LEU A 90 4.28 7.79 6.06
CA LEU A 90 5.53 7.34 6.68
C LEU A 90 5.58 7.75 8.17
N SER A 91 5.26 9.00 8.50
CA SER A 91 5.30 9.45 9.90
C SER A 91 4.26 8.78 10.80
N THR A 92 3.04 8.54 10.30
CA THR A 92 1.94 8.01 11.13
C THR A 92 1.88 6.49 11.20
N GLU A 93 2.48 5.80 10.22
CA GLU A 93 2.46 4.35 10.17
C GLU A 93 3.77 3.72 10.62
N SER A 94 4.90 4.45 10.65
CA SER A 94 6.19 3.90 11.11
C SER A 94 6.09 3.28 12.50
N ASP A 95 5.47 3.97 13.46
CA ASP A 95 5.31 3.45 14.83
C ASP A 95 4.52 2.14 14.84
N LYS A 96 3.41 2.09 14.10
CA LYS A 96 2.60 0.88 13.96
C LYS A 96 3.37 -0.24 13.25
N LEU A 97 4.20 0.07 12.26
CA LEU A 97 5.02 -0.94 11.60
C LEU A 97 6.01 -1.54 12.59
N ILE A 98 6.69 -0.70 13.39
CA ILE A 98 7.63 -1.11 14.42
C ILE A 98 6.95 -1.97 15.48
N GLU A 99 5.81 -1.53 16.03
CA GLU A 99 4.99 -2.28 16.99
C GLU A 99 4.59 -3.67 16.46
N ASN A 100 4.36 -3.77 15.15
CA ASN A 100 3.99 -5.01 14.49
C ASN A 100 5.19 -5.84 13.99
N GLY A 101 6.42 -5.47 14.36
CA GLY A 101 7.65 -6.18 13.99
C GLY A 101 8.04 -6.03 12.52
N ILE A 102 7.57 -4.99 11.84
CA ILE A 102 7.79 -4.74 10.42
C ILE A 102 8.89 -3.70 10.24
N ARG A 103 9.93 -4.06 9.49
CA ARG A 103 10.99 -3.13 9.09
C ARG A 103 10.60 -2.42 7.79
N LEU A 104 10.53 -1.09 7.83
CA LEU A 104 10.37 -0.26 6.65
C LEU A 104 11.72 0.08 6.01
N ASN A 105 11.78 0.07 4.68
CA ASN A 105 12.88 0.61 3.88
C ASN A 105 12.25 1.49 2.78
N ALA A 106 12.61 2.78 2.73
CA ALA A 106 11.97 3.80 1.90
C ALA A 106 12.99 4.79 1.35
#